data_AF-A0A3D5Z902-F1
#
_entry.id   AF-A0A3D5Z902-F1
#
_cell.length_a   1.000
_cell.length_b   1.000
_cell.length_c   1.000
_cell.angle_alpha   90.00
_cell.angle_beta   90.00
_cell.angle_gamma   90.00
#
_symmetry.space_group_name_H-M   'P 1'
#
loop_
_entity.id
_entity.type
_entity.pdbx_description
1 polymer ?
#
loop_
_entity_poly.entity_id
_entity_poly.type
_entity_poly.pdbx_seq_one_letter_code
_entity_poly.pdbx_strand_id
1 'polypeptide(L)'
;AFNVSIEKVQELPPGHAIIIKKNGDVNISEVREPLERKACSFERIYFSRGSDRDIYSERKDLGKRVVPKILEAIDFDLRNSVFSFIPNTAETSFLGMVEGLESYLDEIKLQKIKELPTGSSDADLMNILEIKPRVEKLAIKDAKLRTFITQDDGRDELVEHVYDIT
;
A
#
# COMPACT_ATOMS: atom_id res chain seq x y z
N ALA A 1 -5.09 1.37 -24.34
CA ALA A 1 -4.55 2.49 -23.54
C ALA A 1 -4.38 3.69 -24.46
N PHE A 2 -4.63 4.91 -23.98
CA PHE A 2 -4.30 6.12 -24.74
C PHE A 2 -2.77 6.18 -24.86
N ASN A 3 -2.23 6.24 -26.09
CA ASN A 3 -0.78 6.23 -26.36
C ASN A 3 -0.13 7.58 -26.01
N VAL A 4 -0.28 8.00 -24.74
CA VAL A 4 0.15 9.28 -24.21
C VAL A 4 0.91 9.04 -22.91
N SER A 5 1.99 9.79 -22.70
CA SER A 5 2.76 9.69 -21.45
C SER A 5 1.97 10.33 -20.30
N ILE A 6 2.13 9.79 -19.09
CA ILE A 6 1.37 10.23 -17.92
C ILE A 6 1.63 11.70 -17.59
N GLU A 7 2.82 12.22 -17.90
CA GLU A 7 3.20 13.63 -17.67
C GLU A 7 2.43 14.61 -18.56
N LYS A 8 1.84 14.11 -19.65
CA LYS A 8 0.98 14.90 -20.55
C LYS A 8 -0.49 14.82 -20.18
N VAL A 9 -0.87 13.96 -19.23
CA VAL A 9 -2.24 13.89 -18.71
C VAL A 9 -2.41 15.01 -17.70
N GLN A 10 -3.43 15.84 -17.91
CA GLN A 10 -3.74 16.97 -17.04
C GLN A 10 -5.10 16.75 -16.39
N GLU A 11 -5.17 16.90 -15.07
CA GLU A 11 -6.44 16.91 -14.34
C GLU A 11 -7.26 18.14 -14.74
N LEU A 12 -8.59 17.97 -14.81
CA LEU A 12 -9.50 19.11 -15.00
C LEU A 12 -9.43 20.02 -13.77
N PRO A 13 -9.14 21.33 -13.92
CA PRO A 13 -9.09 22.23 -12.78
C PRO A 13 -10.45 22.30 -12.07
N PRO A 14 -10.50 22.44 -10.74
CA PRO A 14 -11.75 22.62 -10.01
C PRO A 14 -12.55 23.79 -10.57
N GLY A 15 -13.89 23.67 -10.63
CA GLY A 15 -14.76 24.72 -11.16
C GLY A 15 -14.73 24.89 -12.68
N HIS A 16 -13.91 24.12 -13.41
CA HIS A 16 -13.82 24.17 -14.87
C HIS A 16 -14.62 23.05 -15.54
N ALA A 17 -15.04 23.29 -16.78
CA ALA A 17 -15.66 22.31 -17.67
C ALA A 17 -14.86 22.17 -18.96
N ILE A 18 -14.81 20.94 -19.51
CA ILE A 18 -14.29 20.67 -20.85
C ILE A 18 -15.46 20.77 -21.83
N ILE A 19 -15.39 21.71 -22.77
CA ILE A 19 -16.41 21.95 -23.79
C ILE A 19 -15.87 21.49 -25.14
N ILE A 20 -16.55 20.52 -25.75
CA ILE A 20 -16.20 19.97 -27.07
C ILE A 20 -17.33 20.30 -28.04
N LYS A 21 -17.06 21.13 -29.05
CA LYS A 21 -18.05 21.52 -30.07
C LYS A 21 -18.09 20.50 -31.22
N LYS A 22 -19.18 20.50 -31.99
CA LYS A 22 -19.38 19.60 -33.15
C LYS A 22 -18.30 19.76 -34.24
N ASN A 23 -17.71 20.96 -34.36
CA ASN A 23 -16.61 21.24 -35.29
C ASN A 23 -15.24 20.73 -34.79
N GLY A 24 -15.16 20.16 -33.59
CA GLY A 24 -13.93 19.64 -33.00
C GLY A 24 -13.18 20.63 -32.11
N ASP A 25 -13.67 21.86 -31.93
CA ASP A 25 -13.04 22.81 -30.99
C ASP A 25 -13.17 22.29 -29.55
N VAL A 26 -12.05 22.27 -28.83
CA VAL A 26 -11.97 21.83 -27.42
C VAL A 26 -11.45 22.96 -26.56
N ASN A 27 -12.26 23.39 -25.59
CA ASN A 27 -11.91 24.47 -24.67
C ASN A 27 -12.12 24.01 -23.23
N ILE A 28 -11.21 24.37 -22.33
CA ILE A 28 -11.41 24.24 -20.88
C ILE A 28 -11.80 25.62 -20.37
N SER A 29 -12.95 25.75 -19.72
CA SER A 29 -13.49 27.05 -19.29
C SER A 29 -13.96 26.99 -17.85
N GLU A 30 -13.64 28.03 -17.08
CA GLU A 30 -14.19 28.21 -15.74
C GLU A 30 -15.70 28.43 -15.85
N VAL A 31 -16.48 27.59 -15.17
CA VAL A 31 -17.94 27.69 -15.11
C VAL A 31 -18.43 28.09 -13.72
N ARG A 32 -17.57 27.95 -12.71
CA ARG A 32 -17.80 28.34 -11.32
C ARG A 32 -16.47 28.66 -10.65
N GLU A 33 -16.46 29.65 -9.77
CA GLU A 33 -15.28 29.98 -8.97
C GLU A 33 -14.77 28.74 -8.21
N PRO A 34 -13.48 28.38 -8.34
CA PRO A 34 -12.89 27.25 -7.64
C PRO A 34 -12.96 27.43 -6.11
N LEU A 35 -13.40 26.38 -5.42
CA LEU A 35 -13.33 26.32 -3.96
C LEU A 35 -11.97 25.77 -3.49
N GLU A 36 -11.75 25.84 -2.18
CA GLU A 36 -10.61 25.18 -1.54
C GLU A 36 -10.56 23.68 -1.91
N ARG A 37 -9.38 23.23 -2.37
CA ARG A 37 -9.19 21.84 -2.80
C ARG A 37 -9.11 20.90 -1.60
N LYS A 38 -10.19 20.17 -1.33
CA LYS A 38 -10.26 19.06 -0.36
C LYS A 38 -10.34 17.72 -1.09
N ALA A 39 -9.20 17.25 -1.58
CA ALA A 39 -9.13 15.98 -2.31
C ALA A 39 -9.53 14.81 -1.41
N CYS A 40 -10.22 13.82 -1.99
CA CYS A 40 -10.68 12.64 -1.27
C CYS A 40 -9.48 11.73 -0.92
N SER A 41 -9.16 11.60 0.38
CA SER A 41 -8.12 10.68 0.84
C SER A 41 -8.50 9.21 0.57
N PHE A 42 -9.78 8.88 0.59
CA PHE A 42 -10.27 7.52 0.39
C PHE A 42 -10.01 6.99 -1.03
N GLU A 43 -9.98 7.88 -2.03
CA GLU A 43 -9.54 7.55 -3.38
C GLU A 43 -8.10 7.03 -3.38
N ARG A 44 -7.21 7.76 -2.71
CA ARG A 44 -5.79 7.44 -2.63
C ARG A 44 -5.55 6.15 -1.83
N ILE A 45 -6.24 5.98 -0.71
CA ILE A 45 -6.07 4.83 0.19
C ILE A 45 -6.66 3.54 -0.39
N TYR A 46 -7.85 3.59 -1.01
CA TYR A 46 -8.59 2.36 -1.34
C TYR A 46 -9.26 2.36 -2.71
N PHE A 47 -9.98 3.42 -3.08
CA PHE A 47 -10.93 3.36 -4.20
C PHE A 47 -10.28 3.44 -5.59
N SER A 48 -9.23 4.23 -5.73
CA SER A 48 -8.47 4.33 -6.99
C SER A 48 -7.69 3.05 -7.28
N ARG A 49 -7.34 2.84 -8.55
CA ARG A 49 -6.61 1.65 -8.97
C ARG A 49 -5.19 1.68 -8.43
N GLY A 50 -4.79 0.61 -7.74
CA GLY A 50 -3.45 0.49 -7.16
C GLY A 50 -2.32 0.47 -8.19
N SER A 51 -2.63 0.21 -9.47
CA SER A 51 -1.68 0.24 -10.59
C SER A 51 -1.38 1.64 -11.13
N ASP A 52 -2.17 2.65 -10.75
CA ASP A 52 -1.92 4.02 -11.17
C ASP A 52 -0.65 4.52 -10.48
N ARG A 53 0.28 5.13 -11.24
CA ARG A 53 1.65 5.43 -10.78
C ARG A 53 1.68 6.14 -9.42
N ASP A 54 0.91 7.21 -9.29
CA ASP A 54 0.92 8.04 -8.08
C ASP A 54 0.24 7.31 -6.91
N ILE A 55 -0.83 6.55 -7.17
CA ILE A 55 -1.51 5.72 -6.17
C ILE A 55 -0.61 4.61 -5.66
N TYR A 56 0.13 3.95 -6.55
CA TYR A 56 1.11 2.92 -6.19
C TYR A 56 2.16 3.49 -5.24
N SER A 57 2.78 4.62 -5.59
CA SER A 57 3.79 5.27 -4.76
C SER A 57 3.24 5.69 -3.41
N GLU A 58 2.05 6.30 -3.38
CA GLU A 58 1.43 6.77 -2.13
C GLU A 58 1.03 5.63 -1.20
N ARG A 59 0.50 4.53 -1.73
CA ARG A 59 0.17 3.35 -0.91
C ARG A 59 1.42 2.70 -0.36
N LYS A 60 2.48 2.61 -1.16
CA LYS A 60 3.77 2.11 -0.71
C LYS A 60 4.35 2.99 0.41
N ASP A 61 4.29 4.31 0.26
CA ASP A 61 4.72 5.25 1.29
C ASP A 61 3.84 5.19 2.55
N LEU A 62 2.52 5.00 2.39
CA LEU A 62 1.61 4.76 3.50
C LEU A 62 2.07 3.54 4.33
N GLY A 63 2.40 2.45 3.65
CA GLY A 63 2.98 1.24 4.26
C GLY A 63 4.22 1.53 5.11
N LYS A 64 5.16 2.30 4.57
CA LYS A 64 6.38 2.70 5.31
C LYS A 64 6.06 3.54 6.54
N ARG A 65 5.15 4.50 6.39
CA ARG A 65 4.83 5.49 7.44
C ARG A 65 4.10 4.88 8.64
N VAL A 66 3.44 3.75 8.49
CA VAL A 66 2.78 3.07 9.62
C VAL A 66 3.75 2.21 10.44
N VAL A 67 4.95 1.88 9.92
CA VAL A 67 5.91 1.00 10.59
C VAL A 67 6.26 1.44 12.01
N PRO A 68 6.56 2.73 12.32
CA PRO A 68 6.87 3.14 13.69
C PRO A 68 5.76 2.80 14.68
N LYS A 69 4.49 2.99 14.28
CA LYS A 69 3.34 2.67 15.12
C LYS A 69 3.11 1.18 15.28
N ILE A 70 3.42 0.40 14.24
CA ILE A 70 3.36 -1.06 14.30
C ILE A 70 4.43 -1.59 15.26
N LEU A 71 5.67 -1.09 15.15
CA LEU A 71 6.78 -1.46 16.03
C LEU A 71 6.46 -1.15 17.50
N GLU A 72 5.93 0.04 17.78
CA GLU A 72 5.43 0.40 19.11
C GLU A 72 4.35 -0.58 19.61
N ALA A 73 3.41 -0.97 18.75
CA ALA A 73 2.28 -1.84 19.12
C ALA A 73 2.66 -3.30 19.40
N ILE A 74 3.79 -3.76 18.88
CA ILE A 74 4.32 -5.11 19.10
C ILE A 74 5.49 -5.12 20.09
N ASP A 75 5.69 -4.04 20.85
CA ASP A 75 6.82 -3.85 21.78
C ASP A 75 8.18 -4.11 21.11
N PHE A 76 8.30 -3.78 19.82
CA PHE A 76 9.46 -4.02 18.97
C PHE A 76 9.86 -5.51 18.83
N ASP A 77 8.98 -6.45 19.18
CA ASP A 77 9.23 -7.90 19.06
C ASP A 77 8.99 -8.42 17.63
N LEU A 78 9.93 -8.11 16.73
CA LEU A 78 9.91 -8.62 15.36
C LEU A 78 10.20 -10.12 15.25
N ARG A 79 10.79 -10.74 16.29
CA ARG A 79 11.18 -12.15 16.26
C ARG A 79 9.97 -13.06 16.40
N ASN A 80 9.00 -12.67 17.23
CA ASN A 80 7.78 -13.45 17.45
C ASN A 80 6.57 -12.90 16.68
N SER A 81 6.78 -11.91 15.80
CA SER A 81 5.72 -11.32 14.97
C SER A 81 5.68 -11.93 13.57
N VAL A 82 4.47 -12.09 13.03
CA VAL A 82 4.22 -12.47 11.63
C VAL A 82 3.46 -11.34 10.95
N PHE A 83 3.95 -10.91 9.79
CA PHE A 83 3.34 -9.85 8.99
C PHE A 83 2.63 -10.45 7.79
N SER A 84 1.37 -10.05 7.59
CA SER A 84 0.57 -10.44 6.43
C SER A 84 -0.35 -9.30 5.99
N PHE A 85 -1.11 -9.52 4.91
CA PHE A 85 -2.07 -8.55 4.38
C PHE A 85 -3.35 -9.22 3.92
N ILE A 86 -4.43 -8.44 3.84
CA ILE A 86 -5.68 -8.87 3.24
C ILE A 86 -5.68 -8.49 1.75
N PRO A 87 -5.71 -9.47 0.83
CA PRO A 87 -5.74 -9.17 -0.59
C PRO A 87 -7.06 -8.53 -1.02
N ASN A 88 -7.10 -7.68 -2.05
CA ASN A 88 -6.00 -7.34 -2.96
C ASN A 88 -5.40 -5.95 -2.65
N THR A 89 -6.25 -4.98 -2.30
CA THR A 89 -5.89 -3.55 -2.26
C THR A 89 -4.75 -3.22 -1.30
N ALA A 90 -4.63 -3.95 -0.18
CA ALA A 90 -3.61 -3.70 0.83
C ALA A 90 -2.20 -4.14 0.41
N GLU A 91 -2.06 -4.92 -0.67
CA GLU A 91 -0.79 -5.51 -1.11
C GLU A 91 0.31 -4.46 -1.31
N THR A 92 0.02 -3.35 -2.00
CA THR A 92 1.02 -2.30 -2.24
C THR A 92 1.48 -1.63 -0.95
N SER A 93 0.56 -1.35 -0.03
CA SER A 93 0.90 -0.81 1.29
C SER A 93 1.68 -1.82 2.12
N PHE A 94 1.35 -3.10 2.01
CA PHE A 94 2.09 -4.17 2.67
C PHE A 94 3.54 -4.25 2.18
N LEU A 95 3.78 -4.18 0.86
CA LEU A 95 5.14 -4.11 0.31
C LEU A 95 5.92 -2.92 0.88
N GLY A 96 5.27 -1.76 0.98
CA GLY A 96 5.87 -0.59 1.63
C GLY A 96 6.20 -0.81 3.10
N MET A 97 5.33 -1.48 3.84
CA MET A 97 5.55 -1.84 5.23
C MET A 97 6.74 -2.78 5.39
N VAL A 98 6.87 -3.80 4.54
CA VAL A 98 8.01 -4.73 4.54
C VAL A 98 9.32 -3.95 4.33
N GLU A 99 9.39 -3.06 3.35
CA GLU A 99 10.57 -2.21 3.12
C GLU A 99 10.91 -1.34 4.35
N GLY A 100 9.89 -0.81 5.04
CA GLY A 100 10.10 -0.03 6.27
C GLY A 100 10.61 -0.88 7.44
N LEU A 101 10.11 -2.12 7.58
CA LEU A 101 10.58 -3.07 8.58
C LEU A 101 12.03 -3.51 8.31
N GLU A 102 12.37 -3.78 7.05
CA GLU A 102 13.74 -4.08 6.62
C GLU A 102 14.68 -2.91 6.92
N SER A 103 14.27 -1.67 6.61
CA SER A 103 15.06 -0.47 6.91
C SER A 103 15.36 -0.33 8.42
N TYR A 104 14.37 -0.58 9.27
CA TYR A 104 14.55 -0.60 10.72
C TYR A 104 15.51 -1.71 11.18
N LEU A 105 15.40 -2.91 10.60
CA LEU A 105 16.29 -4.02 10.91
C LEU A 105 17.72 -3.77 10.42
N ASP A 106 17.91 -3.05 9.32
CA ASP A 106 19.24 -2.70 8.82
C ASP A 106 19.97 -1.77 9.80
N GLU A 107 19.27 -0.85 10.46
CA GLU A 107 19.84 -0.04 11.55
C GLU A 107 20.29 -0.91 12.73
N ILE A 108 19.48 -1.90 13.13
CA ILE A 108 19.82 -2.86 14.20
C ILE A 108 21.01 -3.73 13.79
N LYS A 109 21.03 -4.24 12.56
CA LYS A 109 22.13 -5.05 12.03
C LYS A 109 23.43 -4.25 12.05
N LEU A 110 23.38 -2.99 11.60
CA LEU A 110 24.54 -2.11 11.61
C LEU A 110 25.09 -1.91 13.03
N GLN A 111 24.23 -1.73 14.02
CA GLN A 111 24.64 -1.63 15.43
C GLN A 111 25.30 -2.93 15.91
N LYS A 112 24.66 -4.08 15.68
CA LYS A 112 25.20 -5.39 16.06
C LYS A 112 26.54 -5.68 15.42
N ILE A 113 26.72 -5.34 14.14
CA ILE A 113 27.98 -5.51 13.42
C ILE A 113 29.09 -4.65 14.03
N LYS A 114 28.78 -3.40 14.43
CA LYS A 114 29.75 -2.51 15.08
C LYS A 114 30.18 -3.00 16.47
N GLU A 115 29.30 -3.72 17.16
CA GLU A 115 29.55 -4.28 18.48
C GLU A 115 30.25 -5.65 18.45
N LEU A 116 30.45 -6.24 17.26
CA LEU A 116 31.15 -7.52 17.13
C LEU A 116 32.62 -7.39 17.57
N PRO A 117 33.10 -8.29 18.45
CA PRO A 117 34.51 -8.35 18.82
C PRO A 117 35.44 -8.57 17.62
N THR A 118 36.65 -8.02 17.71
CA THR A 118 37.70 -8.31 16.72
C THR A 118 38.03 -9.80 16.74
N GLY A 119 37.91 -10.49 15.61
CA GLY A 119 38.12 -11.93 15.48
C GLY A 119 36.85 -12.78 15.51
N SER A 120 35.65 -12.16 15.51
CA SER A 120 34.39 -12.88 15.26
C SER A 120 34.42 -13.69 13.97
N SER A 121 33.74 -14.84 13.99
CA SER A 121 33.69 -15.75 12.84
C SER A 121 32.70 -15.27 11.78
N ASP A 122 32.85 -15.77 10.55
CA ASP A 122 31.87 -15.54 9.48
C ASP A 122 30.47 -16.04 9.86
N ALA A 123 30.37 -17.07 10.72
CA ALA A 123 29.10 -17.56 11.24
C ALA A 123 28.40 -16.54 12.14
N ASP A 124 29.16 -15.81 12.97
CA ASP A 124 28.61 -14.76 13.84
C ASP A 124 28.06 -13.59 13.01
N LEU A 125 28.76 -13.23 11.94
CA LEU A 125 28.29 -12.19 11.01
C LEU A 125 27.05 -12.65 10.24
N MET A 126 27.03 -13.89 9.75
CA MET A 126 25.87 -14.46 9.05
C MET A 126 24.61 -14.46 9.93
N ASN A 127 24.73 -14.82 11.21
CA ASN A 127 23.60 -14.78 12.16
C ASN A 127 22.95 -13.39 12.25
N ILE A 128 23.72 -12.30 12.09
CA ILE A 128 23.18 -10.94 12.08
C ILE A 128 22.50 -10.63 10.73
N LEU A 129 23.12 -11.02 9.63
CA LEU A 129 22.60 -10.76 8.29
C LEU A 129 21.29 -11.51 8.01
N GLU A 130 21.10 -12.69 8.62
CA GLU A 130 19.89 -13.50 8.52
C GLU A 130 18.66 -12.89 9.21
N ILE A 131 18.84 -11.87 10.06
CA ILE A 131 17.72 -11.18 10.73
C ILE A 131 16.84 -10.53 9.65
N LYS A 132 15.58 -10.95 9.56
CA LYS A 132 14.62 -10.45 8.57
C LYS A 132 13.20 -10.51 9.13
N PRO A 133 12.27 -9.67 8.63
CA PRO A 133 10.89 -9.74 9.08
C PRO A 133 10.27 -11.05 8.59
N ARG A 134 9.46 -11.70 9.43
CA ARG A 134 8.70 -12.88 9.03
C ARG A 134 7.43 -12.43 8.30
N VAL A 135 7.41 -12.62 6.99
CA VAL A 135 6.33 -12.22 6.09
C VAL A 135 5.66 -13.47 5.54
N GLU A 136 4.34 -13.54 5.67
CA GLU A 136 3.53 -14.66 5.18
C GLU A 136 2.30 -14.15 4.43
N LYS A 137 1.78 -14.96 3.51
CA LYS A 137 0.50 -14.71 2.86
C LYS A 137 -0.56 -15.62 3.50
N LEU A 138 -1.14 -15.15 4.61
CA LEU A 138 -2.08 -15.94 5.39
C LEU A 138 -3.47 -15.96 4.76
N ALA A 139 -3.94 -14.83 4.24
CA ALA A 139 -5.27 -14.73 3.66
C ALA A 139 -5.25 -14.89 2.13
N ILE A 140 -6.03 -15.84 1.62
CA ILE A 140 -6.27 -16.02 0.18
C ILE A 140 -7.74 -15.75 -0.09
N LYS A 141 -8.02 -14.78 -0.95
CA LYS A 141 -9.39 -14.44 -1.35
C LYS A 141 -9.83 -15.31 -2.53
N ASP A 142 -10.92 -16.06 -2.38
CA ASP A 142 -11.53 -16.76 -3.52
C ASP A 142 -12.25 -15.75 -4.43
N ALA A 143 -11.71 -15.57 -5.64
CA ALA A 143 -12.24 -14.64 -6.63
C ALA A 143 -13.61 -15.04 -7.22
N LYS A 144 -14.04 -16.30 -7.05
CA LYS A 144 -15.30 -16.83 -7.60
C LYS A 144 -16.52 -16.48 -6.76
N LEU A 145 -16.34 -16.23 -5.46
CA LEU A 145 -17.40 -15.79 -4.54
C LEU A 145 -17.53 -14.26 -4.59
N ARG A 146 -17.93 -13.72 -5.76
CA ARG A 146 -18.35 -12.31 -5.85
C ARG A 146 -19.77 -12.19 -5.34
N THR A 147 -19.91 -11.78 -4.10
CA THR A 147 -21.20 -11.36 -3.54
C THR A 147 -21.60 -10.03 -4.17
N PHE A 148 -22.40 -10.09 -5.24
CA PHE A 148 -23.30 -9.00 -5.55
C PHE A 148 -24.19 -8.79 -4.33
N ILE A 149 -24.32 -7.53 -3.88
CA ILE A 149 -25.05 -7.09 -2.69
C ILE A 149 -26.30 -7.95 -2.45
N THR A 150 -26.19 -8.96 -1.57
CA THR A 150 -27.30 -9.78 -1.07
C THR A 150 -27.76 -9.21 0.27
N GLN A 151 -29.05 -9.41 0.60
CA GLN A 151 -29.69 -8.90 1.82
C GLN A 151 -28.91 -9.28 3.09
N ASP A 152 -28.96 -8.40 4.10
CA ASP A 152 -28.19 -8.46 5.36
C ASP A 152 -28.26 -9.81 6.09
N ASP A 153 -29.36 -10.55 5.93
CA ASP A 153 -29.67 -11.77 6.69
C ASP A 153 -28.77 -13.00 6.41
N GLY A 154 -27.79 -12.90 5.49
CA GLY A 154 -26.85 -13.99 5.18
C GLY A 154 -25.38 -13.55 5.09
N ARG A 155 -25.05 -12.36 5.62
CA ARG A 155 -23.74 -11.73 5.43
C ARG A 155 -22.61 -12.43 6.18
N ASP A 156 -22.91 -12.99 7.35
CA ASP A 156 -21.89 -13.62 8.20
C ASP A 156 -21.39 -14.96 7.60
N GLU A 157 -22.30 -15.83 7.13
CA GLU A 157 -21.93 -17.09 6.45
C GLU A 157 -21.13 -16.86 5.15
N LEU A 158 -21.38 -15.76 4.44
CA LEU A 158 -20.65 -15.40 3.22
C LEU A 158 -19.23 -14.90 3.51
N VAL A 159 -19.00 -14.19 4.61
CA VAL A 159 -17.67 -13.65 4.95
C VAL A 159 -16.72 -14.76 5.40
N GLU A 160 -17.23 -15.77 6.11
CA GLU A 160 -16.44 -16.92 6.58
C GLU A 160 -15.88 -17.79 5.44
N HIS A 161 -16.53 -17.83 4.27
CA HIS A 161 -16.12 -18.67 3.14
C HIS A 161 -15.31 -17.95 2.06
N VAL A 162 -15.09 -16.63 2.16
CA VAL A 162 -14.41 -15.84 1.12
C VAL A 162 -12.88 -15.82 1.30
N TYR A 163 -12.39 -16.09 2.50
CA TYR A 163 -10.96 -16.12 2.81
C TYR A 163 -10.54 -17.49 3.33
N ASP A 164 -9.59 -18.10 2.64
CA ASP A 164 -8.86 -19.26 3.12
C ASP A 164 -7.64 -18.80 3.93
N ILE A 165 -7.31 -19.52 5.01
CA ILE A 165 -6.22 -19.21 5.94
C ILE A 165 -5.22 -20.37 5.97
N THR A 166 -3.95 -20.10 5.65
CA THR A 166 -2.85 -21.08 5.77
C THR A 166 -2.11 -21.00 7.09
#